data_AF-A0A1F6CXK3-F1
#
_entry.id   AF-A0A1F6CXK3-F1
#
_cell.length_a   1.000
_cell.length_b   1.000
_cell.length_c   1.000
_cell.angle_alpha   90.00
_cell.angle_beta   90.00
_cell.angle_gamma   90.00
#
_symmetry.space_group_name_H-M   'P 1'
#
loop_
_entity.id
_entity.type
_entity.pdbx_description
1 polymer ?
#
loop_
_entity_poly.entity_id
_entity_poly.type
_entity_poly.pdbx_seq_one_letter_code
_entity_poly.pdbx_strand_id
1 'polypeptide(L)'
;MLEKKQLLPSERIGSILANTHIGEKLADPEKLRAWVKSATFESFLDILIGLNHAVQSKSVRPIDKEELKKGAGGVGHFILDPIFVAPNIEDRLELLHKTYDSMQRLILSKREDDAGLLLYMTLQSIHPFEDGNGRTGRALHLLLMGPPPISDTSSKEFIEDVLGVYVDPKDGGTLDGRHAFRHVVRSMTEIDPILNRLVADDVMGPEFASAYSSIQRTGAPFTYRAASSEEILKEFQVILSERGGQGYPLANIACTHVLQSKGLLGKYQANSVDYRSSGNPHEPKPPYTFNIDQVVRDFTDEEMKQVLDSYRDLKKAVVEKIIDVIEREQQYPDPQTRGKTTIKDSFYTYS
;
A
#
# COMPACT_ATOMS: atom_id res chain seq x y z
N MET A 1 39.81 -24.98 0.58
CA MET A 1 38.72 -24.09 0.14
C MET A 1 37.91 -23.74 1.38
N LEU A 2 38.01 -22.50 1.87
CA LEU A 2 37.17 -22.02 2.96
C LEU A 2 35.76 -21.84 2.40
N GLU A 3 34.82 -22.70 2.81
CA GLU A 3 33.41 -22.43 2.63
C GLU A 3 33.12 -21.08 3.29
N LYS A 4 32.72 -20.07 2.49
CA LYS A 4 32.20 -18.82 3.03
C LYS A 4 30.97 -19.18 3.85
N LYS A 5 31.11 -19.22 5.18
CA LYS A 5 30.01 -19.40 6.13
C LYS A 5 28.90 -18.43 5.73
N GLN A 6 27.76 -18.96 5.29
CA GLN A 6 26.65 -18.11 4.88
C GLN A 6 26.11 -17.41 6.12
N LEU A 7 26.23 -16.08 6.15
CA LEU A 7 25.59 -15.26 7.18
C LEU A 7 24.07 -15.40 7.07
N LEU A 8 23.42 -15.64 8.19
CA LEU A 8 21.98 -15.60 8.39
C LEU A 8 21.44 -14.19 8.04
N PRO A 9 20.17 -14.05 7.60
CA PRO A 9 19.57 -12.74 7.34
C PRO A 9 19.69 -11.76 8.51
N SER A 10 19.50 -12.22 9.75
CA SER A 10 19.69 -11.42 10.96
C SER A 10 21.13 -10.93 11.14
N GLU A 11 22.13 -11.76 10.83
CA GLU A 11 23.55 -11.39 10.90
C GLU A 11 23.93 -10.36 9.82
N ARG A 12 23.27 -10.40 8.65
CA ARG A 12 23.44 -9.40 7.58
C ARG A 12 22.84 -8.04 7.98
N ILE A 13 21.63 -8.06 8.52
CA ILE A 13 20.94 -6.86 9.02
C ILE A 13 21.73 -6.23 10.17
N GLY A 14 22.19 -7.03 11.14
CA GLY A 14 23.02 -6.57 12.25
C GLY A 14 24.35 -5.94 11.78
N SER A 15 25.04 -6.57 10.84
CA SER A 15 26.26 -6.01 10.23
C SER A 15 26.01 -4.69 9.52
N ILE A 16 24.88 -4.55 8.82
CA ILE A 16 24.52 -3.32 8.10
C ILE A 16 24.10 -2.21 9.06
N LEU A 17 23.31 -2.50 10.09
CA LEU A 17 22.94 -1.52 11.11
C LEU A 17 24.17 -1.01 11.88
N ALA A 18 25.14 -1.89 12.14
CA ALA A 18 26.43 -1.54 12.75
C ALA A 18 27.30 -0.67 11.82
N ASN A 19 27.36 -0.99 10.52
CA ASN A 19 28.20 -0.25 9.55
C ASN A 19 27.59 1.09 9.10
N THR A 20 26.27 1.25 9.21
CA THR A 20 25.56 2.48 8.79
C THR A 20 25.22 3.41 9.96
N HIS A 21 25.44 2.98 11.21
CA HIS A 21 25.01 3.65 12.44
C HIS A 21 23.49 3.98 12.47
N ILE A 22 22.69 3.34 11.61
CA ILE A 22 21.23 3.56 11.50
C ILE A 22 20.51 3.12 12.77
N GLY A 23 20.86 1.94 13.30
CA GLY A 23 20.25 1.42 14.52
C GLY A 23 20.50 2.32 15.73
N GLU A 24 21.70 2.90 15.84
CA GLU A 24 22.08 3.81 16.93
C GLU A 24 21.32 5.15 16.88
N LYS A 25 20.99 5.62 15.67
CA LYS A 25 20.21 6.85 15.47
C LYS A 25 18.73 6.62 15.74
N LEU A 26 18.20 5.45 15.36
CA LEU A 26 16.78 5.14 15.47
C LEU A 26 16.37 4.69 16.88
N ALA A 27 17.30 4.14 17.68
CA ALA A 27 17.04 3.73 19.06
C ALA A 27 17.07 4.88 20.10
N ASP A 28 17.40 6.11 19.69
CA ASP A 28 17.45 7.29 20.56
C ASP A 28 16.60 8.41 19.92
N PRO A 29 15.42 8.72 20.47
CA PRO A 29 14.51 9.72 19.89
C PRO A 29 15.14 11.09 19.66
N GLU A 30 16.09 11.51 20.50
CA GLU A 30 16.74 12.81 20.34
C GLU A 30 17.79 12.78 19.22
N LYS A 31 18.54 11.67 19.08
CA LYS A 31 19.43 11.49 17.93
C LYS A 31 18.67 11.30 16.63
N LEU A 32 17.54 10.61 16.65
CA LEU A 32 16.65 10.45 15.50
C LEU A 32 16.17 11.82 15.02
N ARG A 33 15.65 12.65 15.92
CA ARG A 33 15.20 14.01 15.58
C ARG A 33 16.35 14.89 15.12
N ALA A 34 17.52 14.81 15.74
CA ALA A 34 18.71 15.54 15.29
C ALA A 34 19.13 15.12 13.89
N TRP A 35 19.13 13.82 13.60
CA TRP A 35 19.40 13.29 12.26
C TRP A 35 18.37 13.81 11.25
N VAL A 36 17.07 13.67 11.53
CA VAL A 36 15.98 14.15 10.65
C VAL A 36 16.12 15.62 10.30
N LYS A 37 16.51 16.49 11.24
CA LYS A 37 16.73 17.93 10.98
C LYS A 37 17.84 18.20 9.95
N SER A 38 18.81 17.30 9.85
CA SER A 38 19.96 17.42 8.95
C SER A 38 19.87 16.52 7.72
N ALA A 39 18.93 15.58 7.71
CA ALA A 39 18.74 14.63 6.63
C ALA A 39 18.27 15.34 5.36
N THR A 40 18.73 14.83 4.22
CA THR A 40 18.26 15.23 2.89
C THR A 40 17.46 14.08 2.29
N PHE A 41 16.62 14.39 1.30
CA PHE A 41 15.92 13.36 0.52
C PHE A 41 16.91 12.33 -0.07
N GLU A 42 18.07 12.79 -0.53
CA GLU A 42 19.16 11.94 -1.01
C GLU A 42 19.65 10.94 0.05
N SER A 43 19.84 11.39 1.29
CA SER A 43 20.23 10.51 2.40
C SER A 43 19.13 9.51 2.77
N PHE A 44 17.86 9.89 2.60
CA PHE A 44 16.74 8.99 2.78
C PHE A 44 16.74 7.88 1.72
N LEU A 45 16.98 8.21 0.45
CA LEU A 45 17.11 7.21 -0.61
C LEU A 45 18.26 6.23 -0.33
N ASP A 46 19.41 6.73 0.15
CA ASP A 46 20.55 5.86 0.51
C ASP A 46 20.18 4.86 1.61
N ILE A 47 19.39 5.28 2.61
CA ILE A 47 18.87 4.40 3.66
C ILE A 47 17.92 3.36 3.08
N LEU A 48 16.96 3.77 2.25
CA LEU A 48 16.00 2.85 1.63
C LEU A 48 16.70 1.78 0.80
N ILE A 49 17.66 2.19 -0.04
CA ILE A 49 18.43 1.30 -0.91
C ILE A 49 19.27 0.34 -0.06
N GLY A 50 20.05 0.86 0.90
CA GLY A 50 20.92 0.04 1.75
C GLY A 50 20.12 -0.99 2.56
N LEU A 51 18.96 -0.60 3.07
CA LEU A 51 18.08 -1.50 3.79
C LEU A 51 17.41 -2.51 2.86
N ASN A 52 16.97 -2.11 1.65
CA ASN A 52 16.42 -3.04 0.68
C ASN A 52 17.46 -4.09 0.23
N HIS A 53 18.69 -3.68 -0.07
CA HIS A 53 19.78 -4.61 -0.41
C HIS A 53 20.07 -5.61 0.71
N ALA A 54 19.86 -5.21 1.97
CA ALA A 54 20.01 -6.09 3.13
C ALA A 54 18.97 -7.21 3.18
N VAL A 55 17.75 -6.94 2.70
CA VAL A 55 16.57 -7.79 2.94
C VAL A 55 15.98 -8.41 1.67
N GLN A 56 16.37 -7.95 0.48
CA GLN A 56 15.92 -8.50 -0.79
C GLN A 56 16.46 -9.92 -1.03
N SER A 57 15.80 -10.67 -1.90
CA SER A 57 16.25 -12.01 -2.27
C SER A 57 17.61 -11.95 -2.97
N LYS A 58 18.47 -12.95 -2.74
CA LYS A 58 19.83 -13.02 -3.33
C LYS A 58 19.84 -13.06 -4.86
N SER A 59 18.75 -13.49 -5.47
CA SER A 59 18.57 -13.55 -6.93
C SER A 59 18.28 -12.18 -7.55
N VAL A 60 17.93 -11.18 -6.75
CA VAL A 60 17.58 -9.84 -7.22
C VAL A 60 18.84 -8.98 -7.26
N ARG A 61 19.05 -8.30 -8.39
CA ARG A 61 20.20 -7.43 -8.58
C ARG A 61 20.04 -6.17 -7.72
N PRO A 62 21.05 -5.79 -6.91
CA PRO A 62 21.08 -4.49 -6.26
C PRO A 62 20.95 -3.34 -7.27
N ILE A 63 20.08 -2.38 -6.98
CA ILE A 63 19.94 -1.14 -7.76
C ILE A 63 20.68 0.01 -7.09
N ASP A 64 21.14 0.97 -7.90
CA ASP A 64 21.66 2.24 -7.38
C ASP A 64 20.57 3.33 -7.28
N LYS A 65 20.98 4.52 -6.82
CA LYS A 65 20.07 5.65 -6.62
C LYS A 65 19.54 6.25 -7.93
N GLU A 66 20.36 6.28 -8.98
CA GLU A 66 19.93 6.81 -10.28
C GLU A 66 18.95 5.86 -10.96
N GLU A 67 19.12 4.56 -10.75
CA GLU A 67 18.13 3.55 -11.12
C GLU A 67 16.83 3.73 -10.35
N LEU A 68 16.88 3.87 -9.02
CA LEU A 68 15.68 4.13 -8.20
C LEU A 68 14.94 5.40 -8.64
N LYS A 69 15.65 6.49 -8.95
CA LYS A 69 15.07 7.75 -9.45
C LYS A 69 14.38 7.60 -10.81
N LYS A 70 14.81 6.64 -11.63
CA LYS A 70 14.15 6.29 -12.90
C LYS A 70 13.00 5.29 -12.71
N GLY A 71 12.65 4.97 -11.46
CA GLY A 71 11.64 3.99 -11.11
C GLY A 71 12.07 2.56 -11.36
N ALA A 72 13.34 2.23 -11.11
CA ALA A 72 13.78 0.84 -11.00
C ALA A 72 12.96 0.07 -9.95
N GLY A 73 12.98 -1.26 -10.06
CA GLY A 73 11.87 -2.08 -9.59
C GLY A 73 10.81 -2.09 -10.68
N GLY A 74 10.78 -3.17 -11.47
CA GLY A 74 10.05 -3.18 -12.74
C GLY A 74 8.60 -2.69 -12.66
N VAL A 75 7.97 -2.50 -13.81
CA VAL A 75 6.51 -2.52 -13.92
C VAL A 75 6.06 -3.95 -13.63
N GLY A 76 6.20 -4.36 -12.37
CA GLY A 76 5.80 -5.66 -11.91
C GLY A 76 4.30 -5.69 -11.97
N HIS A 77 3.79 -6.25 -13.06
CA HIS A 77 2.72 -7.22 -12.93
C HIS A 77 3.31 -8.32 -12.07
N PHE A 78 3.32 -8.11 -10.76
CA PHE A 78 3.82 -9.14 -9.87
C PHE A 78 2.81 -10.26 -10.00
N ILE A 79 3.18 -11.31 -10.74
CA ILE A 79 2.45 -12.59 -10.76
C ILE A 79 2.72 -13.27 -9.41
N LEU A 80 2.43 -12.56 -8.34
CA LEU A 80 2.11 -13.15 -7.06
C LEU A 80 0.61 -13.44 -7.15
N ASP A 81 0.16 -14.56 -6.60
CA ASP A 81 -1.26 -14.70 -6.29
C ASP A 81 -1.48 -13.98 -4.95
N PRO A 82 -2.14 -12.80 -4.93
CA PRO A 82 -2.80 -12.09 -6.03
C PRO A 82 -1.94 -11.00 -6.72
N ILE A 83 -2.30 -10.70 -7.98
CA ILE A 83 -1.65 -9.68 -8.80
C ILE A 83 -1.73 -8.34 -8.08
N PHE A 84 -0.62 -7.60 -8.04
CA PHE A 84 -0.55 -6.22 -7.57
C PHE A 84 -0.02 -5.34 -8.70
N VAL A 85 -0.65 -4.18 -8.92
CA VAL A 85 -0.21 -3.19 -9.90
C VAL A 85 0.24 -1.95 -9.15
N ALA A 86 1.52 -1.63 -9.21
CA ALA A 86 2.09 -0.44 -8.57
C ALA A 86 1.68 0.86 -9.30
N PRO A 87 1.82 2.04 -8.67
CA PRO A 87 1.74 3.32 -9.36
C PRO A 87 2.68 3.40 -10.57
N ASN A 88 2.31 4.27 -11.51
CA ASN A 88 3.11 4.66 -12.66
C ASN A 88 4.54 5.02 -12.24
N ILE A 89 5.52 4.61 -13.05
CA ILE A 89 6.94 4.77 -12.76
C ILE A 89 7.29 6.25 -12.53
N GLU A 90 6.66 7.12 -13.30
CA GLU A 90 6.87 8.56 -13.34
C GLU A 90 6.43 9.24 -12.04
N ASP A 91 5.45 8.67 -11.34
CA ASP A 91 4.91 9.19 -10.08
C ASP A 91 5.73 8.74 -8.85
N ARG A 92 6.46 7.63 -8.94
CA ARG A 92 7.06 6.98 -7.76
C ARG A 92 8.05 7.87 -7.01
N LEU A 93 8.89 8.63 -7.73
CA LEU A 93 9.87 9.51 -7.10
C LEU A 93 9.19 10.67 -6.36
N GLU A 94 8.15 11.25 -6.95
CA GLU A 94 7.33 12.29 -6.30
C GLU A 94 6.67 11.73 -5.03
N LEU A 95 6.10 10.52 -5.10
CA LEU A 95 5.46 9.86 -3.96
C LEU A 95 6.45 9.52 -2.84
N LEU A 96 7.67 9.09 -3.19
CA LEU A 96 8.75 8.90 -2.22
C LEU A 96 9.16 10.21 -1.56
N HIS A 97 9.21 11.31 -2.31
CA HIS A 97 9.50 12.64 -1.75
C HIS A 97 8.39 13.10 -0.79
N LYS A 98 7.12 12.95 -1.17
CA LYS A 98 5.99 13.25 -0.27
C LYS A 98 6.03 12.41 1.01
N THR A 99 6.35 11.13 0.87
CA THR A 99 6.57 10.21 2.00
C THR A 99 7.69 10.71 2.91
N TYR A 100 8.82 11.10 2.33
CA TYR A 100 9.95 11.65 3.07
C TYR A 100 9.57 12.91 3.85
N ASP A 101 8.97 13.90 3.19
CA ASP A 101 8.61 15.16 3.82
C ASP A 101 7.62 14.94 4.98
N SER A 102 6.65 14.05 4.81
CA SER A 102 5.66 13.71 5.84
C SER A 102 6.29 12.97 7.02
N MET A 103 7.18 12.00 6.75
CA MET A 103 7.95 11.30 7.77
C MET A 103 8.80 12.26 8.62
N GLN A 104 9.45 13.25 7.99
CA GLN A 104 10.17 14.28 8.74
C GLN A 104 9.23 15.07 9.66
N ARG A 105 8.07 15.52 9.16
CA ARG A 105 7.09 16.27 9.95
C ARG A 105 6.56 15.48 11.15
N LEU A 106 6.26 14.19 10.95
CA LEU A 106 5.80 13.29 12.01
C LEU A 106 6.87 13.12 13.10
N ILE A 107 8.12 12.80 12.72
CA ILE A 107 9.22 12.62 13.68
C ILE A 107 9.50 13.91 14.46
N LEU A 108 9.54 15.06 13.78
CA LEU A 108 9.75 16.36 14.43
C LEU A 108 8.61 16.73 15.37
N SER A 109 7.41 16.20 15.14
CA SER A 109 6.23 16.36 15.98
C SER A 109 6.10 15.30 17.07
N LYS A 110 7.14 14.48 17.29
CA LYS A 110 7.16 13.39 18.29
C LYS A 110 6.11 12.29 18.02
N ARG A 111 5.88 11.99 16.75
CA ARG A 111 4.99 10.94 16.24
C ARG A 111 5.78 9.88 15.46
N GLU A 112 6.82 9.33 16.09
CA GLU A 112 7.74 8.36 15.47
C GLU A 112 7.03 7.05 15.06
N ASP A 113 6.06 6.58 15.85
CA ASP A 113 5.27 5.39 15.54
C ASP A 113 4.44 5.56 14.27
N ASP A 114 3.82 6.74 14.10
CA ASP A 114 3.07 7.09 12.92
C ASP A 114 3.98 7.24 11.70
N ALA A 115 5.21 7.76 11.88
CA ALA A 115 6.22 7.79 10.83
C ALA A 115 6.64 6.36 10.40
N GLY A 116 6.72 5.43 11.34
CA GLY A 116 6.95 4.01 11.08
C GLY A 116 5.82 3.37 10.27
N LEU A 117 4.57 3.63 10.67
CA LEU A 117 3.38 3.18 9.94
C LEU A 117 3.35 3.76 8.52
N LEU A 118 3.62 5.06 8.38
CA LEU A 118 3.71 5.75 7.10
C LEU A 118 4.69 5.05 6.16
N LEU A 119 5.94 4.87 6.60
CA LEU A 119 6.98 4.22 5.78
C LEU A 119 6.60 2.78 5.40
N TYR A 120 6.02 2.02 6.32
CA TYR A 120 5.57 0.65 6.04
C TYR A 120 4.48 0.60 4.95
N MET A 121 3.48 1.47 5.05
CA MET A 121 2.33 1.47 4.16
C MET A 121 2.68 2.07 2.79
N THR A 122 3.40 3.19 2.73
CA THR A 122 3.75 3.83 1.46
C THR A 122 4.76 3.03 0.66
N LEU A 123 5.75 2.37 1.28
CA LEU A 123 6.71 1.54 0.52
C LEU A 123 6.04 0.32 -0.11
N GLN A 124 5.07 -0.30 0.56
CA GLN A 124 4.30 -1.39 -0.05
C GLN A 124 3.46 -0.90 -1.22
N SER A 125 2.90 0.30 -1.11
CA SER A 125 1.96 0.86 -2.09
C SER A 125 2.66 1.49 -3.30
N ILE A 126 3.78 2.20 -3.10
CA ILE A 126 4.64 2.75 -4.16
C ILE A 126 5.39 1.63 -4.88
N HIS A 127 5.82 0.61 -4.11
CA HIS A 127 6.57 -0.54 -4.62
C HIS A 127 7.85 -0.16 -5.40
N PRO A 128 8.76 0.63 -4.80
CA PRO A 128 9.92 1.19 -5.50
C PRO A 128 11.06 0.20 -5.78
N PHE A 129 10.97 -1.05 -5.35
CA PHE A 129 11.98 -2.08 -5.59
C PHE A 129 11.37 -3.28 -6.33
N GLU A 130 12.20 -4.07 -7.02
CA GLU A 130 11.76 -5.32 -7.67
C GLU A 130 11.33 -6.36 -6.63
N ASP A 131 11.96 -6.34 -5.46
CA ASP A 131 11.65 -7.23 -4.35
C ASP A 131 11.94 -6.53 -3.01
N GLY A 132 11.37 -7.06 -1.94
CA GLY A 132 11.71 -6.63 -0.58
C GLY A 132 10.96 -5.39 -0.10
N ASN A 133 10.05 -4.79 -0.87
CA ASN A 133 9.29 -3.59 -0.45
C ASN A 133 8.63 -3.75 0.93
N GLY A 134 7.88 -4.84 1.14
CA GLY A 134 7.26 -5.11 2.43
C GLY A 134 8.27 -5.42 3.54
N ARG A 135 9.43 -6.01 3.22
CA ARG A 135 10.52 -6.31 4.18
C ARG A 135 11.22 -5.03 4.64
N THR A 136 11.57 -4.17 3.69
CA THR A 136 12.12 -2.84 3.93
C THR A 136 11.16 -1.99 4.77
N GLY A 137 9.87 -1.99 4.42
CA GLY A 137 8.84 -1.28 5.19
C GLY A 137 8.73 -1.76 6.64
N ARG A 138 8.69 -3.08 6.88
CA ARG A 138 8.64 -3.64 8.24
C ARG A 138 9.89 -3.31 9.04
N ALA A 139 11.07 -3.40 8.41
CA ALA A 139 12.32 -3.06 9.06
C ALA A 139 12.34 -1.58 9.49
N LEU A 140 11.93 -0.64 8.62
CA LEU A 140 11.84 0.78 8.98
C LEU A 140 10.84 1.04 10.11
N HIS A 141 9.67 0.39 10.06
CA HIS A 141 8.67 0.50 11.10
C HIS A 141 9.21 0.04 12.46
N LEU A 142 9.81 -1.15 12.52
CA LEU A 142 10.37 -1.71 13.75
C LEU A 142 11.56 -0.89 14.27
N LEU A 143 12.36 -0.31 13.39
CA LEU A 143 13.46 0.57 13.80
C LEU A 143 12.94 1.86 14.46
N LEU A 144 11.80 2.41 14.01
CA LEU A 144 11.23 3.63 14.56
C LEU A 144 10.39 3.41 15.83
N MET A 145 9.61 2.32 15.87
CA MET A 145 8.73 2.00 17.00
C MET A 145 9.48 1.29 18.14
N GLY A 146 10.62 0.66 17.87
CA GLY A 146 11.28 -0.23 18.80
C GLY A 146 10.58 -1.60 18.90
N PRO A 147 10.85 -2.39 19.96
CA PRO A 147 10.23 -3.70 20.14
C PRO A 147 8.71 -3.65 20.24
N PRO A 148 7.98 -4.53 19.53
CA PRO A 148 6.58 -4.74 19.85
C PRO A 148 6.44 -5.08 21.34
N PRO A 149 5.37 -4.66 22.03
CA PRO A 149 5.16 -4.90 23.47
C PRO A 149 4.92 -6.38 23.85
N ILE A 150 5.36 -7.33 23.03
CA ILE A 150 5.10 -8.78 23.14
C ILE A 150 6.38 -9.54 23.57
N SER A 151 7.50 -8.87 23.80
CA SER A 151 8.76 -9.55 24.12
C SER A 151 9.50 -8.87 25.28
N ASP A 152 9.72 -9.62 26.36
CA ASP A 152 10.55 -9.25 27.53
C ASP A 152 12.07 -9.12 27.20
N THR A 153 12.43 -8.93 25.94
CA THR A 153 13.82 -8.96 25.47
C THR A 153 14.46 -7.57 25.55
N SER A 154 15.73 -7.55 25.97
CA SER A 154 16.52 -6.33 26.05
C SER A 154 16.79 -5.71 24.66
N SER A 155 17.07 -4.40 24.60
CA SER A 155 17.27 -3.64 23.35
C SER A 155 18.38 -4.16 22.42
N LYS A 156 19.29 -5.02 22.93
CA LYS A 156 20.40 -5.61 22.17
C LYS A 156 20.03 -6.96 21.56
N GLU A 157 19.17 -7.74 22.22
CA GLU A 157 18.57 -8.97 21.67
C GLU A 157 17.48 -8.63 20.62
N PHE A 158 16.88 -7.44 20.71
CA PHE A 158 15.88 -6.94 19.77
C PHE A 158 16.33 -6.91 18.29
N ILE A 159 17.54 -6.44 17.98
CA ILE A 159 18.00 -6.28 16.60
C ILE A 159 18.33 -7.62 15.94
N GLU A 160 18.86 -8.59 16.69
CA GLU A 160 19.26 -9.89 16.17
C GLU A 160 18.10 -10.90 16.15
N ASP A 161 17.19 -10.84 17.14
CA ASP A 161 16.07 -11.78 17.28
C ASP A 161 14.75 -11.27 16.68
N VAL A 162 14.46 -9.96 16.70
CA VAL A 162 13.16 -9.44 16.22
C VAL A 162 13.20 -9.05 14.73
N LEU A 163 14.24 -8.39 14.23
CA LEU A 163 14.31 -8.12 12.79
C LEU A 163 14.43 -9.43 11.98
N GLY A 164 15.11 -10.45 12.51
CA GLY A 164 15.15 -11.79 11.88
C GLY A 164 13.75 -12.41 11.75
N VAL A 165 12.93 -12.39 12.80
CA VAL A 165 11.59 -13.00 12.79
C VAL A 165 10.60 -12.26 11.87
N TYR A 166 10.66 -10.93 11.82
CA TYR A 166 9.66 -10.13 11.10
C TYR A 166 10.07 -9.82 9.65
N VAL A 167 11.36 -9.84 9.34
CA VAL A 167 11.87 -9.56 7.98
C VAL A 167 12.07 -10.85 7.19
N ASP A 168 12.65 -11.91 7.77
CA ASP A 168 12.97 -13.17 7.08
C ASP A 168 13.28 -14.33 8.09
N PRO A 169 12.26 -15.04 8.63
CA PRO A 169 12.47 -16.01 9.71
C PRO A 169 13.27 -17.26 9.30
N LYS A 170 14.07 -17.80 10.24
CA LYS A 170 15.08 -18.85 9.98
C LYS A 170 14.54 -20.18 9.44
N ASP A 171 13.30 -20.54 9.76
CA ASP A 171 12.68 -21.84 9.43
C ASP A 171 11.41 -21.70 8.58
N GLY A 172 11.14 -20.49 8.08
CA GLY A 172 9.87 -20.08 7.52
C GLY A 172 10.05 -19.16 6.32
N GLY A 173 9.34 -19.40 5.22
CA GLY A 173 9.41 -18.51 4.05
C GLY A 173 8.92 -17.08 4.37
N THR A 174 8.97 -16.20 3.37
CA THR A 174 8.51 -14.79 3.44
C THR A 174 7.11 -14.56 4.05
N LEU A 175 6.28 -15.60 4.09
CA LEU A 175 4.95 -15.62 4.71
C LEU A 175 5.01 -15.47 6.25
N ASP A 176 6.00 -16.05 6.92
CA ASP A 176 6.00 -16.15 8.38
C ASP A 176 6.33 -14.80 9.06
N GLY A 177 7.22 -14.00 8.47
CA GLY A 177 7.46 -12.62 8.93
C GLY A 177 6.28 -11.68 8.67
N ARG A 178 5.53 -11.91 7.58
CA ARG A 178 4.27 -11.19 7.32
C ARG A 178 3.20 -11.57 8.33
N HIS A 179 3.09 -12.85 8.69
CA HIS A 179 2.15 -13.33 9.70
C HIS A 179 2.46 -12.77 11.08
N ALA A 180 3.73 -12.76 11.50
CA ALA A 180 4.12 -12.14 12.77
C ALA A 180 3.77 -10.65 12.80
N PHE A 181 4.06 -9.91 11.71
CA PHE A 181 3.80 -8.47 11.65
C PHE A 181 2.31 -8.10 11.61
N ARG A 182 1.44 -9.01 11.16
CA ARG A 182 -0.02 -8.81 11.20
C ARG A 182 -0.56 -8.59 12.61
N HIS A 183 0.17 -9.03 13.63
CA HIS A 183 -0.19 -8.74 15.01
C HIS A 183 0.09 -7.29 15.40
N VAL A 184 0.94 -6.56 14.68
CA VAL A 184 1.27 -5.15 14.94
C VAL A 184 0.43 -4.22 14.08
N VAL A 185 0.49 -4.39 12.75
CA VAL A 185 -0.26 -3.61 11.77
C VAL A 185 -1.13 -4.56 10.96
N ARG A 186 -2.38 -4.19 10.71
CA ARG A 186 -3.29 -4.97 9.86
C ARG A 186 -2.69 -5.14 8.47
N SER A 187 -3.07 -6.21 7.80
CA SER A 187 -2.59 -6.43 6.44
C SER A 187 -3.15 -5.37 5.48
N MET A 188 -2.40 -5.05 4.41
CA MET A 188 -2.92 -4.14 3.37
C MET A 188 -4.27 -4.61 2.81
N THR A 189 -4.52 -5.92 2.72
CA THR A 189 -5.83 -6.46 2.31
C THR A 189 -7.00 -6.08 3.22
N GLU A 190 -6.74 -5.75 4.48
CA GLU A 190 -7.73 -5.26 5.45
C GLU A 190 -7.83 -3.71 5.45
N ILE A 191 -6.72 -3.02 5.12
CA ILE A 191 -6.65 -1.55 5.13
C ILE A 191 -7.11 -0.96 3.79
N ASP A 192 -6.80 -1.59 2.67
CA ASP A 192 -7.11 -1.12 1.31
C ASP A 192 -8.60 -0.78 1.13
N PRO A 193 -9.59 -1.57 1.60
CA PRO A 193 -10.99 -1.17 1.49
C PRO A 193 -11.33 0.15 2.18
N ILE A 194 -10.65 0.48 3.28
CA ILE A 194 -10.84 1.73 4.02
C ILE A 194 -10.27 2.89 3.21
N LEU A 195 -9.03 2.75 2.73
CA LEU A 195 -8.35 3.78 1.93
C LEU A 195 -9.05 4.00 0.59
N ASN A 196 -9.41 2.93 -0.11
CA ASN A 196 -10.08 2.99 -1.40
C ASN A 196 -11.45 3.66 -1.29
N ARG A 197 -12.16 3.49 -0.16
CA ARG A 197 -13.39 4.21 0.11
C ARG A 197 -13.15 5.72 0.24
N LEU A 198 -12.12 6.13 1.00
CA LEU A 198 -11.78 7.55 1.13
C LEU A 198 -11.37 8.17 -0.21
N VAL A 199 -10.61 7.43 -1.04
CA VAL A 199 -10.27 7.87 -2.40
C VAL A 199 -11.52 7.93 -3.29
N ALA A 200 -12.43 6.97 -3.16
CA ALA A 200 -13.71 6.98 -3.86
C ALA A 200 -14.57 8.20 -3.48
N ASP A 201 -14.60 8.59 -2.20
CA ASP A 201 -15.26 9.81 -1.72
C ASP A 201 -14.66 11.06 -2.39
N ASP A 202 -13.34 11.14 -2.50
CA ASP A 202 -12.64 12.27 -3.13
C ASP A 202 -12.93 12.38 -4.64
N VAL A 203 -12.92 11.25 -5.37
CA VAL A 203 -13.01 11.27 -6.85
C VAL A 203 -14.44 11.26 -7.39
N MET A 204 -15.38 10.59 -6.72
CA MET A 204 -16.77 10.48 -7.18
C MET A 204 -17.72 11.42 -6.43
N GLY A 205 -17.21 12.08 -5.37
CA GLY A 205 -17.95 12.93 -4.48
C GLY A 205 -18.57 12.16 -3.30
N PRO A 206 -18.66 12.79 -2.11
CA PRO A 206 -19.14 12.13 -0.90
C PRO A 206 -20.60 11.68 -1.02
N GLU A 207 -21.41 12.35 -1.84
CA GLU A 207 -22.80 11.96 -2.08
C GLU A 207 -22.91 10.58 -2.74
N PHE A 208 -22.00 10.24 -3.65
CA PHE A 208 -22.02 8.96 -4.35
C PHE A 208 -21.50 7.84 -3.46
N ALA A 209 -20.32 8.01 -2.85
CA ALA A 209 -19.72 6.95 -2.06
C ALA A 209 -20.36 6.78 -0.66
N SER A 210 -21.04 7.82 -0.12
CA SER A 210 -21.92 7.66 1.04
C SER A 210 -23.27 7.06 0.70
N ALA A 211 -23.72 7.15 -0.57
CA ALA A 211 -24.97 6.54 -0.98
C ALA A 211 -24.89 5.01 -1.00
N TYR A 212 -23.74 4.42 -1.33
CA TYR A 212 -23.61 2.96 -1.54
C TYR A 212 -22.62 2.32 -0.56
N SER A 213 -22.90 1.11 -0.10
CA SER A 213 -22.04 0.41 0.87
C SER A 213 -20.73 -0.13 0.27
N SER A 214 -20.68 -0.31 -1.05
CA SER A 214 -19.48 -0.67 -1.83
C SER A 214 -19.75 -0.52 -3.33
N ILE A 215 -18.71 -0.70 -4.15
CA ILE A 215 -18.79 -0.77 -5.61
C ILE A 215 -18.43 -2.18 -6.08
N GLN A 216 -19.36 -2.83 -6.77
CA GLN A 216 -19.23 -4.19 -7.27
C GLN A 216 -19.48 -4.25 -8.78
N ARG A 217 -19.05 -5.36 -9.39
CA ARG A 217 -19.32 -5.67 -10.79
C ARG A 217 -19.98 -7.03 -10.90
N THR A 218 -20.84 -7.19 -11.90
CA THR A 218 -21.40 -8.49 -12.33
C THR A 218 -20.92 -8.79 -13.74
N GLY A 219 -20.77 -10.08 -14.06
CA GLY A 219 -20.32 -10.55 -15.37
C GLY A 219 -18.89 -11.09 -15.37
N ALA A 220 -18.52 -11.74 -16.48
CA ALA A 220 -17.18 -12.20 -16.76
C ALA A 220 -16.65 -11.52 -18.07
N PRO A 221 -15.75 -10.52 -17.95
CA PRO A 221 -15.42 -9.55 -19.01
C PRO A 221 -14.97 -10.17 -20.35
N PHE A 222 -14.47 -11.41 -20.34
CA PHE A 222 -13.84 -12.06 -21.51
C PHE A 222 -14.67 -13.19 -22.12
N THR A 223 -15.97 -13.24 -21.82
CA THR A 223 -16.86 -14.27 -22.39
C THR A 223 -17.46 -13.90 -23.75
N TYR A 224 -17.26 -12.67 -24.24
CA TYR A 224 -17.91 -12.12 -25.45
C TYR A 224 -16.96 -11.37 -26.39
N ARG A 225 -17.46 -11.05 -27.60
CA ARG A 225 -16.80 -10.19 -28.59
C ARG A 225 -16.66 -8.76 -28.06
N ALA A 226 -15.44 -8.31 -27.85
CA ALA A 226 -15.13 -6.95 -27.41
C ALA A 226 -15.08 -5.96 -28.58
N ALA A 227 -15.39 -4.69 -28.32
CA ALA A 227 -15.20 -3.60 -29.27
C ALA A 227 -13.75 -3.07 -29.29
N SER A 228 -12.98 -3.35 -28.24
CA SER A 228 -11.59 -2.91 -28.10
C SER A 228 -10.57 -3.91 -28.67
N SER A 229 -9.36 -3.44 -28.94
CA SER A 229 -8.20 -4.24 -29.35
C SER A 229 -7.73 -5.23 -28.28
N GLU A 230 -7.10 -6.32 -28.71
CA GLU A 230 -6.61 -7.38 -27.79
C GLU A 230 -5.57 -6.86 -26.79
N GLU A 231 -4.74 -5.89 -27.20
CA GLU A 231 -3.72 -5.27 -26.36
C GLU A 231 -4.34 -4.53 -25.17
N ILE A 232 -5.32 -3.66 -25.42
CA ILE A 232 -6.02 -2.92 -24.37
C ILE A 232 -6.81 -3.86 -23.45
N LEU A 233 -7.41 -4.91 -24.01
CA LEU A 233 -8.15 -5.89 -23.21
C LEU A 233 -7.24 -6.66 -22.27
N LYS A 234 -5.99 -6.95 -22.67
CA LYS A 234 -4.99 -7.58 -21.79
C LYS A 234 -4.63 -6.67 -20.63
N GLU A 235 -4.37 -5.38 -20.87
CA GLU A 235 -4.12 -4.41 -19.79
C GLU A 235 -5.32 -4.28 -18.85
N PHE A 236 -6.53 -4.22 -19.42
CA PHE A 236 -7.75 -4.17 -18.62
C PHE A 236 -7.94 -5.43 -17.77
N GLN A 237 -7.65 -6.61 -18.33
CA GLN A 237 -7.70 -7.88 -17.60
C GLN A 237 -6.79 -7.89 -16.38
N VAL A 238 -5.61 -7.30 -16.50
CA VAL A 238 -4.66 -7.20 -15.39
C VAL A 238 -5.29 -6.44 -14.23
N ILE A 239 -5.80 -5.23 -14.46
CA ILE A 239 -6.33 -4.40 -13.38
C ILE A 239 -7.58 -5.03 -12.75
N LEU A 240 -8.38 -5.76 -13.54
CA LEU A 240 -9.54 -6.50 -13.03
C LEU A 240 -9.15 -7.74 -12.22
N SER A 241 -7.94 -8.26 -12.40
CA SER A 241 -7.39 -9.43 -11.71
C SER A 241 -6.59 -9.06 -10.45
N GLU A 242 -6.33 -7.76 -10.21
CA GLU A 242 -5.81 -7.28 -8.93
C GLU A 242 -6.83 -7.63 -7.83
N ARG A 243 -6.49 -8.51 -6.89
CA ARG A 243 -7.38 -8.73 -5.74
C ARG A 243 -7.29 -7.51 -4.83
N GLY A 244 -8.29 -6.65 -4.88
CA GLY A 244 -8.60 -5.73 -3.80
C GLY A 244 -9.23 -6.46 -2.61
N GLY A 245 -9.07 -5.94 -1.40
CA GLY A 245 -9.88 -6.37 -0.26
C GLY A 245 -11.38 -6.29 -0.55
N GLN A 246 -12.20 -6.95 0.27
CA GLN A 246 -13.66 -6.89 0.13
C GLN A 246 -14.13 -5.44 0.37
N GLY A 247 -14.69 -4.80 -0.67
CA GLY A 247 -15.22 -3.43 -0.62
C GLY A 247 -14.33 -2.41 -1.35
N TYR A 248 -14.93 -1.69 -2.31
CA TYR A 248 -14.29 -0.65 -3.14
C TYR A 248 -12.99 -1.09 -3.88
N PRO A 249 -13.01 -2.10 -4.77
CA PRO A 249 -11.86 -2.39 -5.62
C PRO A 249 -11.53 -1.21 -6.54
N LEU A 250 -10.25 -0.84 -6.65
CA LEU A 250 -9.83 0.33 -7.45
C LEU A 250 -10.22 0.23 -8.93
N ALA A 251 -10.13 -0.96 -9.53
CA ALA A 251 -10.58 -1.16 -10.91
C ALA A 251 -12.09 -0.91 -11.07
N ASN A 252 -12.89 -1.24 -10.06
CA ASN A 252 -14.32 -0.95 -10.07
C ASN A 252 -14.59 0.55 -9.85
N ILE A 253 -13.81 1.22 -9.00
CA ILE A 253 -13.87 2.68 -8.82
C ILE A 253 -13.53 3.37 -10.14
N ALA A 254 -12.44 2.98 -10.82
CA ALA A 254 -12.03 3.53 -12.11
C ALA A 254 -13.13 3.39 -13.18
N CYS A 255 -13.71 2.19 -13.32
CA CYS A 255 -14.84 1.97 -14.22
C CYS A 255 -16.02 2.88 -13.88
N THR A 256 -16.39 2.93 -12.60
CA THR A 256 -17.55 3.71 -12.13
C THR A 256 -17.32 5.21 -12.31
N HIS A 257 -16.12 5.70 -12.05
CA HIS A 257 -15.72 7.09 -12.25
C HIS A 257 -15.83 7.50 -13.72
N VAL A 258 -15.36 6.67 -14.66
CA VAL A 258 -15.51 6.94 -16.11
C VAL A 258 -16.98 6.86 -16.55
N LEU A 259 -17.75 5.90 -16.02
CA LEU A 259 -19.18 5.82 -16.28
C LEU A 259 -19.92 7.06 -15.74
N GLN A 260 -19.54 7.57 -14.57
CA GLN A 260 -20.10 8.78 -13.97
C GLN A 260 -19.79 10.02 -14.80
N SER A 261 -18.53 10.22 -15.19
CA SER A 261 -18.10 11.40 -15.97
C SER A 261 -18.77 11.47 -17.34
N LYS A 262 -19.17 10.32 -17.90
CA LYS A 262 -19.90 10.22 -19.16
C LYS A 262 -21.44 10.24 -19.01
N GLY A 263 -21.96 10.29 -17.79
CA GLY A 263 -23.41 10.20 -17.53
C GLY A 263 -24.02 8.82 -17.85
N LEU A 264 -23.21 7.77 -17.81
CA LEU A 264 -23.56 6.41 -18.24
C LEU A 264 -23.89 5.46 -17.09
N LEU A 265 -23.81 5.88 -15.82
CA LEU A 265 -24.07 5.01 -14.67
C LEU A 265 -25.37 4.21 -14.81
N GLY A 266 -26.49 4.87 -15.14
CA GLY A 266 -27.79 4.20 -15.29
C GLY A 266 -27.86 3.20 -16.46
N LYS A 267 -27.07 3.40 -17.53
CA LYS A 267 -27.04 2.48 -18.68
C LYS A 267 -26.39 1.14 -18.32
N TYR A 268 -25.36 1.17 -17.47
CA TYR A 268 -24.55 0.00 -17.12
C TYR A 268 -24.86 -0.54 -15.73
N GLN A 269 -25.71 0.13 -14.97
CA GLN A 269 -26.16 -0.35 -13.67
C GLN A 269 -26.79 -1.74 -13.83
N ALA A 270 -26.21 -2.71 -13.15
CA ALA A 270 -26.81 -4.03 -13.06
C ALA A 270 -28.00 -3.93 -12.10
N ASN A 271 -29.12 -4.53 -12.49
CA ASN A 271 -30.22 -4.77 -11.56
C ASN A 271 -29.73 -5.78 -10.52
N SER A 272 -29.18 -5.32 -9.39
CA SER A 272 -28.88 -6.23 -8.29
C SER A 272 -30.20 -6.65 -7.63
N VAL A 273 -30.28 -7.96 -7.39
CA VAL A 273 -31.32 -8.73 -6.69
C VAL A 273 -32.03 -7.92 -5.61
N ASP A 274 -33.37 -8.02 -5.55
CA ASP A 274 -34.26 -7.48 -4.51
C ASP A 274 -33.63 -7.58 -3.11
N TYR A 275 -32.84 -6.58 -2.73
CA TYR A 275 -32.34 -6.45 -1.38
C TYR A 275 -33.45 -5.77 -0.62
N ARG A 276 -34.07 -6.49 0.31
CA ARG A 276 -35.07 -5.93 1.21
C ARG A 276 -34.41 -4.75 1.94
N SER A 277 -34.73 -3.54 1.50
CA SER A 277 -34.46 -2.32 2.24
C SER A 277 -34.96 -2.53 3.66
N SER A 278 -34.07 -2.44 4.64
CA SER A 278 -34.40 -2.50 6.06
C SER A 278 -35.31 -1.34 6.50
N GLY A 279 -35.64 -0.40 5.59
CA GLY A 279 -36.41 0.79 5.89
C GLY A 279 -35.67 1.80 6.77
N ASN A 280 -34.39 1.56 7.07
CA ASN A 280 -33.58 2.42 7.91
C ASN A 280 -32.85 3.48 7.06
N PRO A 281 -33.23 4.77 7.14
CA PRO A 281 -32.60 5.84 6.35
C PRO A 281 -31.13 6.12 6.73
N HIS A 282 -30.61 5.48 7.77
CA HIS A 282 -29.22 5.57 8.21
C HIS A 282 -28.34 4.38 7.77
N GLU A 283 -28.91 3.38 7.08
CA GLU A 283 -28.11 2.30 6.49
C GLU A 283 -27.68 2.68 5.05
N PRO A 284 -26.40 2.47 4.68
CA PRO A 284 -25.95 2.72 3.32
C PRO A 284 -26.76 1.89 2.34
N LYS A 285 -27.07 2.44 1.15
CA LYS A 285 -27.77 1.68 0.12
C LYS A 285 -26.95 0.42 -0.23
N PRO A 286 -27.59 -0.65 -0.71
CA PRO A 286 -26.88 -1.83 -1.21
C PRO A 286 -25.77 -1.46 -2.21
N PRO A 287 -24.78 -2.33 -2.43
CA PRO A 287 -23.65 -2.01 -3.31
C PRO A 287 -24.08 -1.47 -4.68
N TYR A 288 -23.43 -0.41 -5.16
CA TYR A 288 -23.57 -0.01 -6.54
C TYR A 288 -22.95 -1.10 -7.41
N THR A 289 -23.75 -1.65 -8.32
CA THR A 289 -23.34 -2.79 -9.14
C THR A 289 -23.49 -2.42 -10.61
N PHE A 290 -22.46 -2.69 -11.42
CA PHE A 290 -22.50 -2.49 -12.87
C PHE A 290 -22.12 -3.75 -13.65
N ASN A 291 -22.63 -3.87 -14.89
CA ASN A 291 -22.35 -5.01 -15.76
C ASN A 291 -21.03 -4.81 -16.53
N ILE A 292 -19.99 -5.54 -16.14
CA ILE A 292 -18.66 -5.42 -16.76
C ILE A 292 -18.63 -5.99 -18.19
N ASP A 293 -19.46 -6.99 -18.50
CA ASP A 293 -19.51 -7.61 -19.82
C ASP A 293 -20.05 -6.62 -20.84
N GLN A 294 -21.06 -5.85 -20.42
CA GLN A 294 -21.60 -4.77 -21.22
C GLN A 294 -20.58 -3.64 -21.41
N VAL A 295 -19.79 -3.29 -20.39
CA VAL A 295 -18.69 -2.33 -20.53
C VAL A 295 -17.69 -2.82 -21.57
N VAL A 296 -17.20 -4.07 -21.46
CA VAL A 296 -16.20 -4.63 -22.40
C VAL A 296 -16.72 -4.75 -23.84
N ARG A 297 -18.00 -5.08 -24.01
CA ARG A 297 -18.61 -5.14 -25.33
C ARG A 297 -18.78 -3.76 -25.97
N ASP A 298 -19.16 -2.76 -25.18
CA ASP A 298 -19.59 -1.47 -25.70
C ASP A 298 -18.42 -0.45 -25.78
N PHE A 299 -17.43 -0.51 -24.89
CA PHE A 299 -16.35 0.48 -24.81
C PHE A 299 -15.32 0.31 -25.94
N THR A 300 -14.98 1.44 -26.55
CA THR A 300 -13.88 1.55 -27.52
C THR A 300 -12.51 1.56 -26.84
N ASP A 301 -11.44 1.42 -27.64
CA ASP A 301 -10.05 1.55 -27.19
C ASP A 301 -9.83 2.84 -26.36
N GLU A 302 -10.38 3.95 -26.81
CA GLU A 302 -10.24 5.25 -26.13
C GLU A 302 -10.91 5.25 -24.75
N GLU A 303 -12.09 4.64 -24.64
CA GLU A 303 -12.83 4.58 -23.38
C GLU A 303 -12.20 3.61 -22.39
N MET A 304 -11.63 2.52 -22.87
CA MET A 304 -10.85 1.61 -22.05
C MET A 304 -9.56 2.25 -21.56
N LYS A 305 -8.87 3.05 -22.41
CA LYS A 305 -7.73 3.85 -21.97
C LYS A 305 -8.09 4.83 -20.85
N GLN A 306 -9.23 5.51 -20.95
CA GLN A 306 -9.71 6.38 -19.88
C GLN A 306 -9.91 5.62 -18.55
N VAL A 307 -10.36 4.37 -18.59
CA VAL A 307 -10.46 3.53 -17.39
C VAL A 307 -9.09 3.14 -16.85
N LEU A 308 -8.16 2.75 -17.72
CA LEU A 308 -6.78 2.41 -17.33
C LEU A 308 -6.05 3.62 -16.73
N ASP A 309 -6.20 4.80 -17.31
CA ASP A 309 -5.60 6.03 -16.82
C ASP A 309 -6.24 6.46 -15.50
N SER A 310 -7.58 6.41 -15.40
CA SER A 310 -8.25 6.63 -14.11
C SER A 310 -7.79 5.64 -13.04
N TYR A 311 -7.53 4.38 -13.39
CA TYR A 311 -7.01 3.40 -12.45
C TYR A 311 -5.58 3.75 -11.97
N ARG A 312 -4.71 4.17 -12.88
CA ARG A 312 -3.34 4.61 -12.57
C ARG A 312 -3.35 5.83 -11.64
N ASP A 313 -4.21 6.80 -11.92
CA ASP A 313 -4.42 7.98 -11.07
C ASP A 313 -4.90 7.59 -9.67
N LEU A 314 -5.80 6.60 -9.58
CA LEU A 314 -6.26 6.08 -8.29
C LEU A 314 -5.14 5.40 -7.49
N LYS A 315 -4.20 4.67 -8.14
CA LYS A 315 -3.03 4.10 -7.44
C LYS A 315 -2.18 5.20 -6.80
N LYS A 316 -1.97 6.32 -7.50
CA LYS A 316 -1.29 7.51 -6.96
C LYS A 316 -2.08 8.10 -5.79
N ALA A 317 -3.38 8.33 -5.97
CA ALA A 317 -4.26 8.92 -4.97
C ALA A 317 -4.33 8.09 -3.67
N VAL A 318 -4.25 6.76 -3.75
CA VAL A 318 -4.18 5.89 -2.56
C VAL A 318 -2.93 6.14 -1.74
N VAL A 319 -1.76 6.28 -2.37
CA VAL A 319 -0.52 6.60 -1.64
C VAL A 319 -0.61 7.97 -0.98
N GLU A 320 -1.15 8.96 -1.69
CA GLU A 320 -1.37 10.29 -1.14
C GLU A 320 -2.38 10.28 0.01
N LYS A 321 -3.41 9.44 -0.07
CA LYS A 321 -4.39 9.26 1.01
C LYS A 321 -3.78 8.60 2.23
N ILE A 322 -2.87 7.63 2.08
CA ILE A 322 -2.11 7.06 3.20
C ILE A 322 -1.35 8.17 3.93
N ILE A 323 -0.63 9.02 3.18
CA ILE A 323 0.14 10.13 3.74
C ILE A 323 -0.80 11.08 4.50
N ASP A 324 -1.91 11.50 3.89
CA ASP A 324 -2.83 12.47 4.46
C ASP A 324 -3.56 11.93 5.70
N VAL A 325 -4.02 10.67 5.68
CA VAL A 325 -4.70 10.04 6.82
C VAL A 325 -3.78 9.90 8.03
N ILE A 326 -2.50 9.57 7.82
CA ILE A 326 -1.56 9.42 8.92
C ILE A 326 -1.12 10.80 9.43
N GLU A 327 -0.73 11.70 8.53
CA GLU A 327 -0.23 13.02 8.90
C GLU A 327 -1.32 13.87 9.58
N ARG A 328 -2.54 13.83 9.04
CA ARG A 328 -3.68 14.64 9.48
C ARG A 328 -4.80 13.80 10.07
N GLU A 329 -4.46 12.82 10.90
CA GLU A 329 -5.38 11.85 11.52
C GLU A 329 -6.66 12.47 12.10
N GLN A 330 -6.57 13.69 12.65
CA GLN A 330 -7.71 14.40 13.26
C GLN A 330 -8.80 14.79 12.26
N GLN A 331 -8.48 14.84 10.96
CA GLN A 331 -9.44 15.06 9.88
C GLN A 331 -10.21 13.79 9.50
N TYR A 332 -9.79 12.64 10.02
CA TYR A 332 -10.30 11.32 9.68
C TYR A 332 -10.79 10.57 10.94
N PRO A 333 -11.84 11.05 11.63
CA PRO A 333 -12.42 10.34 12.76
C PRO A 333 -13.00 8.99 12.32
N ASP A 334 -12.82 7.95 13.13
CA ASP A 334 -13.34 6.62 12.82
C ASP A 334 -14.86 6.54 13.09
N PRO A 335 -15.70 6.33 12.05
CA PRO A 335 -17.15 6.21 12.24
C PRO A 335 -17.52 4.98 13.09
N GLN A 336 -16.72 3.92 13.10
CA GLN A 336 -17.00 2.69 13.87
C GLN A 336 -16.91 2.93 15.38
N THR A 337 -16.04 3.84 15.81
CA THR A 337 -15.90 4.22 17.22
C THR A 337 -16.67 5.49 17.58
N ARG A 338 -17.49 6.01 16.66
CA ARG A 338 -18.19 7.30 16.78
C ARG A 338 -17.22 8.46 17.01
N GLY A 339 -16.07 8.43 16.35
CA GLY A 339 -15.02 9.45 16.43
C GLY A 339 -14.22 9.48 17.73
N LYS A 340 -14.25 8.40 18.52
CA LYS A 340 -13.38 8.27 19.70
C LYS A 340 -11.93 7.99 19.33
N THR A 341 -11.72 7.40 18.17
CA THR A 341 -10.42 7.12 17.54
C THR A 341 -10.42 7.71 16.13
N THR A 342 -9.28 7.65 15.46
CA THR A 342 -9.12 8.02 14.06
C THR A 342 -9.08 6.78 13.16
N ILE A 343 -9.31 6.96 11.86
CA ILE A 343 -9.15 5.89 10.86
C ILE A 343 -7.75 5.31 10.91
N LYS A 344 -6.72 6.14 11.13
CA LYS A 344 -5.33 5.71 11.28
C LYS A 344 -5.17 4.68 12.40
N ASP A 345 -5.85 4.86 13.54
CA ASP A 345 -5.77 3.91 14.66
C ASP A 345 -6.33 2.52 14.29
N SER A 346 -7.30 2.47 13.36
CA SER A 346 -7.84 1.21 12.84
C SER A 346 -6.84 0.42 11.96
N PHE A 347 -5.69 1.01 11.59
CA PHE A 347 -4.64 0.32 10.82
C PHE A 347 -3.78 -0.56 11.72
N TYR A 348 -3.72 -0.29 13.03
CA TYR A 348 -3.07 -1.15 13.99
C TYR A 348 -3.96 -2.35 14.34
N THR A 349 -3.33 -3.47 14.70
CA THR A 349 -4.05 -4.68 15.13
C THR A 349 -4.35 -4.65 16.63
N TYR A 350 -3.55 -3.93 17.42
CA TYR A 350 -3.83 -3.64 18.82
C TYR A 350 -4.59 -2.30 18.91
N SER A 351 -5.82 -2.33 19.43
CA SER A 351 -6.64 -1.15 19.71
C SER A 351 -7.17 -1.18 21.13
#